data_AF-A0A4V1SRB1-F1
#
_entry.id   AF-A0A4V1SRB1-F1
#
_cell.length_a   1.000
_cell.length_b   1.000
_cell.length_c   1.000
_cell.angle_alpha   90.00
_cell.angle_beta   90.00
_cell.angle_gamma   90.00
#
_symmetry.space_group_name_H-M   'P 1'
#
loop_
_entity.id
_entity.type
_entity.pdbx_description
1 polymer ?
#
loop_
_entity_poly.entity_id
_entity_poly.type
_entity_poly.pdbx_seq_one_letter_code
_entity_poly.pdbx_strand_id
1 'polypeptide(L)'
;MRLKYYPNTILILLISIAASSCGGFLTGQNVESPTEYDLNKPERFKMREDLLEVSGITFHNGDPDIIYAIQDEDGRVYHFRPGDAKPGYTHFGKQGDYEDVTVLNDNVIVLKSNGTFYSFPLANIKQEEQNDVKQLKDLLPKGEYEGLYADESAHKLYVLCKNCGAKKSDKIDGGYIFTADGDS
;
A
#
# COMPACT_ATOMS: atom_id res chain seq x y z
N MET A 1 -3.82 70.62 -20.84
CA MET A 1 -4.00 69.66 -19.73
C MET A 1 -2.68 68.95 -19.50
N ARG A 2 -1.96 69.24 -18.40
CA ARG A 2 -0.64 68.64 -18.10
C ARG A 2 -0.83 67.52 -17.08
N LEU A 3 -0.64 66.27 -17.48
CA LEU A 3 -0.53 65.14 -16.55
C LEU A 3 0.81 65.24 -15.80
N LYS A 4 0.78 65.20 -14.47
CA LYS A 4 1.98 65.11 -13.62
C LYS A 4 2.30 63.63 -13.38
N TYR A 5 3.50 63.21 -13.77
CA TYR A 5 3.97 61.83 -13.62
C TYR A 5 4.70 61.65 -12.28
N TYR A 6 4.11 60.79 -11.44
CA TYR A 6 4.51 60.26 -10.13
C TYR A 6 5.49 59.07 -10.11
N PRO A 7 6.81 59.14 -10.45
CA PRO A 7 7.63 57.92 -10.57
C PRO A 7 7.76 57.15 -9.24
N ASN A 8 7.80 57.85 -8.10
CA ASN A 8 7.96 57.21 -6.79
C ASN A 8 6.67 56.54 -6.28
N THR A 9 5.49 57.01 -6.70
CA THR A 9 4.21 56.38 -6.28
C THR A 9 3.94 55.07 -7.03
N ILE A 10 4.42 54.93 -8.27
CA ILE A 10 4.31 53.69 -9.04
C ILE A 10 5.27 52.62 -8.50
N LEU A 11 6.47 53.02 -8.06
CA LEU A 11 7.47 52.10 -7.49
C LEU A 11 7.04 51.54 -6.12
N ILE A 12 6.39 52.35 -5.27
CA ILE A 12 5.87 51.90 -3.97
C ILE A 12 4.72 50.89 -4.15
N LEU A 13 3.84 51.10 -5.14
CA LEU A 13 2.73 50.19 -5.43
C LEU A 13 3.21 48.81 -5.92
N LEU A 14 4.28 48.75 -6.72
CA LEU A 14 4.88 47.51 -7.22
C LEU A 14 5.56 46.68 -6.12
N ILE A 15 6.15 47.32 -5.10
CA ILE A 15 6.79 46.62 -3.97
C ILE A 15 5.73 45.98 -3.05
N SER A 16 4.58 46.63 -2.84
CA SER A 16 3.47 46.06 -2.06
C SER A 16 2.80 44.85 -2.72
N ILE A 17 2.77 44.79 -4.06
CA ILE A 17 2.20 43.64 -4.80
C ILE A 17 3.16 42.44 -4.75
N ALA A 18 4.48 42.66 -4.74
CA ALA A 18 5.48 41.58 -4.59
C ALA A 18 5.46 40.91 -3.21
N ALA A 19 5.12 41.63 -2.14
CA ALA A 19 5.00 41.07 -0.79
C ALA A 19 3.72 40.25 -0.54
N SER A 20 2.77 40.27 -1.48
CA SER A 20 1.50 39.52 -1.41
C SER A 20 1.52 38.22 -2.22
N SER A 21 2.65 37.92 -2.88
CA SER A 21 2.84 36.75 -3.73
C SER A 21 3.48 35.61 -2.94
N CYS A 22 2.68 34.59 -2.64
CA CYS A 22 3.07 33.28 -2.09
C CYS A 22 3.70 33.25 -0.69
N GLY A 23 2.93 33.69 0.31
CA GLY A 23 3.10 33.23 1.71
C GLY A 23 1.84 32.62 2.32
N GLY A 24 0.72 32.63 1.58
CA GLY A 24 -0.56 32.11 2.05
C GLY A 24 -0.79 30.68 1.60
N PHE A 25 -1.18 29.83 2.56
CA PHE A 25 -1.59 28.43 2.42
C PHE A 25 -0.49 27.35 2.40
N LEU A 26 0.24 27.23 3.52
CA LEU A 26 0.64 25.91 4.06
C LEU A 26 0.47 25.90 5.59
N THR A 27 -0.63 26.45 6.12
CA THR A 27 -1.08 26.02 7.44
C THR A 27 -1.66 24.64 7.25
N GLY A 28 -0.93 23.60 7.68
CA GLY A 28 -1.42 22.23 7.68
C GLY A 28 -2.82 22.23 8.30
N GLN A 29 -3.83 21.90 7.49
CA GLN A 29 -5.18 21.80 8.00
C GLN A 29 -5.16 20.68 9.02
N ASN A 30 -5.55 20.95 10.26
CA ASN A 30 -5.73 19.90 11.24
C ASN A 30 -6.77 18.92 10.67
N VAL A 31 -6.34 17.70 10.41
CA VAL A 31 -7.22 16.63 9.93
C VAL A 31 -7.85 15.98 11.15
N GLU A 32 -9.16 15.77 11.11
CA GLU A 32 -9.84 14.98 12.13
C GLU A 32 -9.25 13.57 12.13
N SER A 33 -8.73 13.15 13.28
CA SER A 33 -8.10 11.84 13.39
C SER A 33 -9.11 10.79 13.84
N PRO A 34 -9.10 9.59 13.23
CA PRO A 34 -9.86 8.46 13.76
C PRO A 34 -9.48 8.14 15.22
N THR A 35 -10.36 7.44 15.93
CA THR A 35 -10.06 6.90 17.26
C THR A 35 -8.73 6.12 17.22
N GLU A 36 -7.85 6.37 18.19
CA GLU A 36 -6.51 5.78 18.33
C GLU A 36 -5.42 6.31 17.38
N TYR A 37 -5.75 7.21 16.44
CA TYR A 37 -4.77 7.83 15.54
C TYR A 37 -4.59 9.33 15.84
N ASP A 38 -3.39 9.86 15.58
CA ASP A 38 -3.13 11.30 15.48
C ASP A 38 -2.49 11.61 14.13
N LEU A 39 -3.34 11.92 13.15
CA LEU A 39 -2.90 12.23 11.78
C LEU A 39 -2.16 13.56 11.70
N ASN A 40 -2.26 14.40 12.73
CA ASN A 40 -1.54 15.68 12.81
C ASN A 40 -0.13 15.52 13.38
N LYS A 41 0.17 14.36 13.97
CA LYS A 41 1.48 14.02 14.51
C LYS A 41 1.96 12.62 14.03
N PRO A 42 2.15 12.42 12.72
CA PRO A 42 2.55 11.13 12.20
C PRO A 42 4.01 10.81 12.56
N GLU A 43 4.26 9.54 12.87
CA GLU A 43 5.62 8.99 12.87
C GLU A 43 6.06 8.67 11.44
N ARG A 44 7.35 8.87 11.16
CA ARG A 44 7.90 8.68 9.81
C ARG A 44 9.15 7.81 9.88
N PHE A 45 9.12 6.72 9.13
CA PHE A 45 10.23 5.79 9.00
C PHE A 45 10.69 5.77 7.55
N LYS A 46 11.99 5.90 7.32
CA LYS A 46 12.55 5.79 5.98
C LYS A 46 12.72 4.31 5.65
N MET A 47 12.03 3.85 4.60
CA MET A 47 12.20 2.50 4.07
C MET A 47 13.52 2.39 3.29
N ARG A 48 14.05 1.15 3.22
CA ARG A 48 15.22 0.84 2.39
C ARG A 48 14.80 0.75 0.92
N GLU A 49 15.79 0.87 0.03
CA GLU A 49 15.58 0.83 -1.43
C GLU A 49 15.01 -0.51 -1.91
N ASP A 50 15.19 -1.59 -1.16
CA ASP A 50 14.60 -2.91 -1.44
C ASP A 50 13.08 -2.97 -1.15
N LEU A 51 12.53 -1.93 -0.54
CA LEU A 51 11.10 -1.67 -0.31
C LEU A 51 10.64 -0.37 -1.01
N LEU A 52 11.28 0.01 -2.12
CA LEU A 52 10.91 1.22 -2.84
C LEU A 52 9.47 1.15 -3.39
N GLU A 53 9.04 -0.03 -3.82
CA GLU A 53 7.75 -0.28 -4.49
C GLU A 53 6.91 -1.28 -3.69
N VAL A 54 6.56 -0.91 -2.46
CA VAL A 54 5.60 -1.69 -1.64
C VAL A 54 4.22 -1.62 -2.28
N SER A 55 3.68 -2.76 -2.67
CA SER A 55 2.33 -2.88 -3.24
C SER A 55 1.28 -3.25 -2.19
N GLY A 56 1.65 -3.96 -1.12
CA GLY A 56 0.74 -4.29 -0.03
C GLY A 56 1.40 -4.57 1.31
N ILE A 57 0.61 -4.48 2.37
CA ILE A 57 1.03 -4.74 3.76
C ILE A 57 -0.06 -5.46 4.56
N THR A 58 0.36 -6.21 5.57
CA THR A 58 -0.54 -6.73 6.60
C THR A 58 0.18 -6.77 7.96
N PHE A 59 -0.58 -6.76 9.04
CA PHE A 59 -0.06 -6.90 10.39
C PHE A 59 -0.06 -8.37 10.82
N HIS A 60 0.85 -8.74 11.73
CA HIS A 60 0.82 -10.09 12.32
C HIS A 60 -0.37 -10.25 13.26
N ASN A 61 -1.47 -10.82 12.75
CA ASN A 61 -2.69 -11.09 13.52
C ASN A 61 -3.20 -9.84 14.26
N GLY A 62 -3.08 -8.68 13.62
CA GLY A 62 -3.45 -7.38 14.18
C GLY A 62 -2.42 -6.71 15.10
N ASP A 63 -1.26 -7.32 15.36
CA ASP A 63 -0.16 -6.67 16.08
C ASP A 63 0.50 -5.57 15.22
N PRO A 64 0.32 -4.27 15.55
CA PRO A 64 0.85 -3.17 14.75
C PRO A 64 2.39 -3.10 14.77
N ASP A 65 3.05 -3.80 15.69
CA ASP A 65 4.51 -3.81 15.80
C ASP A 65 5.18 -4.72 14.78
N ILE A 66 4.44 -5.62 14.11
CA ILE A 66 5.00 -6.57 13.14
C ILE A 66 4.27 -6.41 11.83
N ILE A 67 4.98 -5.90 10.83
CA ILE A 67 4.49 -5.66 9.48
C ILE A 67 5.07 -6.73 8.56
N TYR A 68 4.19 -7.32 7.75
CA TYR A 68 4.56 -8.03 6.54
C TYR A 68 4.28 -7.13 5.34
N ALA A 69 5.24 -7.01 4.43
CA ALA A 69 5.11 -6.21 3.23
C ALA A 69 5.54 -7.01 2.01
N ILE A 70 4.92 -6.74 0.88
CA ILE A 70 5.29 -7.28 -0.42
C ILE A 70 5.81 -6.14 -1.29
N GLN A 71 6.93 -6.38 -1.97
CA GLN A 71 7.40 -5.53 -3.06
C GLN A 71 6.97 -6.19 -4.38
N ASP A 72 6.58 -5.36 -5.35
CA ASP A 72 5.90 -5.78 -6.59
C ASP A 72 6.76 -6.68 -7.50
N GLU A 73 8.06 -6.44 -7.62
CA GLU A 73 8.93 -7.11 -8.60
C GLU A 73 9.80 -8.26 -8.07
N ASP A 74 10.09 -8.36 -6.77
CA ASP A 74 11.21 -9.18 -6.26
C ASP A 74 10.86 -10.59 -5.76
N GLY A 75 9.58 -10.91 -5.60
CA GLY A 75 9.16 -12.22 -5.08
C GLY A 75 9.62 -12.48 -3.64
N ARG A 76 9.61 -11.44 -2.81
CA ARG A 76 9.99 -11.48 -1.38
C ARG A 76 8.87 -10.93 -0.52
N VAL A 77 8.54 -11.64 0.57
CA VAL A 77 7.74 -11.05 1.66
C VAL A 77 8.72 -10.56 2.71
N TYR A 78 8.69 -9.26 2.98
CA TYR A 78 9.47 -8.62 4.02
C TYR A 78 8.75 -8.72 5.36
N HIS A 79 9.53 -8.78 6.44
CA HIS A 79 9.03 -8.77 7.80
C HIS A 79 9.87 -7.81 8.66
N PHE A 80 9.22 -6.89 9.36
CA PHE A 80 9.92 -5.86 10.14
C PHE A 80 9.01 -5.20 11.18
N ARG A 81 9.62 -4.49 12.13
CA ARG A 81 8.95 -3.55 13.02
C ARG A 81 9.07 -2.12 12.46
N PRO A 82 8.12 -1.22 12.74
CA PRO A 82 8.27 0.19 12.40
C PRO A 82 9.61 0.76 12.91
N GLY A 83 10.38 1.35 11.99
CA GLY A 83 11.69 1.93 12.30
C GLY A 83 12.89 0.98 12.23
N ASP A 84 12.70 -0.29 11.91
CA ASP A 84 13.81 -1.21 11.66
C ASP A 84 14.68 -0.71 10.50
N ALA A 85 15.98 -0.55 10.77
CA ALA A 85 16.92 -0.07 9.77
C ALA A 85 17.19 -1.10 8.65
N LYS A 86 16.93 -2.38 8.91
CA LYS A 86 17.15 -3.49 7.97
C LYS A 86 16.04 -4.53 8.11
N PRO A 87 14.94 -4.39 7.34
CA PRO A 87 13.90 -5.41 7.25
C PRO A 87 14.45 -6.77 6.88
N GLY A 88 13.94 -7.82 7.51
CA GLY A 88 14.16 -9.20 7.08
C GLY A 88 13.21 -9.55 5.94
N TYR A 89 13.49 -10.64 5.23
CA TYR A 89 12.64 -11.12 4.16
C TYR A 89 12.73 -12.62 3.99
N THR A 90 11.73 -13.16 3.32
CA THR A 90 11.67 -14.53 2.84
C THR A 90 11.40 -14.51 1.34
N HIS A 91 12.27 -15.16 0.55
CA HIS A 91 12.05 -15.37 -0.87
C HIS A 91 11.05 -16.52 -1.07
N PHE A 92 10.00 -16.28 -1.85
CA PHE A 92 8.94 -17.27 -2.09
C PHE A 92 8.68 -17.51 -3.58
N GLY A 93 9.20 -16.63 -4.44
CA GLY A 93 8.84 -16.61 -5.85
C GLY A 93 9.87 -15.87 -6.67
N LYS A 94 9.81 -16.08 -7.98
CA LYS A 94 10.64 -15.35 -8.93
C LYS A 94 10.17 -13.91 -9.05
N GLN A 95 10.88 -13.12 -9.85
CA GLN A 95 10.41 -11.79 -10.21
C GLN A 95 9.01 -11.83 -10.83
N GLY A 96 8.22 -10.82 -10.50
CA GLY A 96 6.79 -10.82 -10.73
C GLY A 96 6.17 -9.44 -10.75
N ASP A 97 4.87 -9.44 -10.47
CA ASP A 97 4.02 -8.26 -10.40
C ASP A 97 3.02 -8.57 -9.29
N TYR A 98 3.52 -8.43 -8.06
CA TYR A 98 2.86 -8.81 -6.83
C TYR A 98 2.15 -7.60 -6.24
N GLU A 99 0.93 -7.80 -5.79
CA GLU A 99 0.02 -6.67 -5.60
C GLU A 99 -0.37 -6.49 -4.15
N ASP A 100 -0.42 -7.59 -3.38
CA ASP A 100 -0.82 -7.49 -1.98
C ASP A 100 -0.45 -8.76 -1.19
N VAL A 101 -0.45 -8.66 0.15
CA VAL A 101 -0.12 -9.74 1.08
C VAL A 101 -1.06 -9.74 2.27
N THR A 102 -1.50 -10.91 2.69
CA THR A 102 -2.30 -11.09 3.91
C THR A 102 -1.88 -12.35 4.67
N VAL A 103 -2.34 -12.49 5.90
CA VAL A 103 -2.27 -13.72 6.68
C VAL A 103 -3.67 -14.29 6.84
N LEU A 104 -3.83 -15.60 6.62
CA LEU A 104 -5.08 -16.31 6.87
C LEU A 104 -4.77 -17.77 7.24
N ASN A 105 -5.38 -18.28 8.31
CA ASN A 105 -5.21 -19.67 8.77
C ASN A 105 -3.73 -20.06 8.89
N ASP A 106 -2.91 -19.26 9.58
CA ASP A 106 -1.46 -19.47 9.75
C ASP A 106 -0.64 -19.58 8.46
N ASN A 107 -1.17 -19.07 7.34
CA ASN A 107 -0.45 -18.99 6.07
C ASN A 107 -0.29 -17.53 5.63
N VAL A 108 0.89 -17.22 5.11
CA VAL A 108 1.09 -16.01 4.32
C VAL A 108 0.50 -16.26 2.94
N ILE A 109 -0.28 -15.32 2.44
CA ILE A 109 -0.89 -15.37 1.12
C ILE A 109 -0.51 -14.10 0.36
N VAL A 110 0.10 -14.26 -0.81
CA VAL A 110 0.48 -13.16 -1.70
C VAL A 110 -0.36 -13.23 -2.98
N LEU A 111 -0.92 -12.09 -3.39
CA LEU A 111 -1.62 -11.93 -4.65
C LEU A 111 -0.64 -11.48 -5.73
N LYS A 112 -0.68 -12.14 -6.89
CA LYS A 112 -0.07 -11.64 -8.13
C LYS A 112 -1.14 -10.97 -8.99
N SER A 113 -0.77 -9.95 -9.75
CA SER A 113 -1.67 -9.14 -10.60
C SER A 113 -2.59 -9.95 -11.51
N ASN A 114 -2.13 -11.11 -11.99
CA ASN A 114 -2.94 -12.01 -12.83
C ASN A 114 -3.95 -12.89 -12.07
N GLY A 115 -4.12 -12.70 -10.75
CA GLY A 115 -5.03 -13.48 -9.91
C GLY A 115 -4.46 -14.81 -9.39
N THR A 116 -3.15 -15.07 -9.55
CA THR A 116 -2.51 -16.22 -8.91
C THR A 116 -2.23 -15.92 -7.45
N PHE A 117 -2.58 -16.85 -6.55
CA PHE A 117 -2.18 -16.78 -5.15
C PHE A 117 -0.95 -17.64 -4.90
N TYR A 118 -0.01 -17.11 -4.13
CA TYR A 118 1.12 -17.84 -3.56
C TYR A 118 0.89 -17.97 -2.07
N SER A 119 1.11 -19.15 -1.50
CA SER A 119 0.96 -19.36 -0.06
C SER A 119 2.02 -20.27 0.52
N PHE A 120 2.41 -19.97 1.76
CA PHE A 120 3.32 -20.76 2.56
C PHE A 120 3.04 -20.55 4.07
N PRO A 121 3.46 -21.48 4.95
CA PRO A 121 3.21 -21.36 6.38
C PRO A 121 3.85 -20.11 6.99
N LEU A 122 3.09 -19.36 7.79
CA LEU A 122 3.56 -18.18 8.51
C LEU A 122 4.75 -18.49 9.42
N ALA A 123 4.78 -19.69 10.00
CA ALA A 123 5.91 -20.17 10.80
C ALA A 123 7.26 -20.11 10.06
N ASN A 124 7.24 -20.09 8.72
CA ASN A 124 8.42 -20.05 7.89
C ASN A 124 8.84 -18.63 7.44
N ILE A 125 8.13 -17.56 7.83
CA ILE A 125 8.36 -16.17 7.38
C ILE A 125 9.74 -15.57 7.74
N LYS A 126 10.58 -16.31 8.47
CA LYS A 126 11.97 -15.92 8.80
C LYS A 126 13.02 -16.78 8.12
N GLN A 127 12.61 -17.73 7.28
CA GLN A 127 13.53 -18.51 6.47
C GLN A 127 13.95 -17.66 5.26
N GLU A 128 15.19 -17.82 4.82
CA GLU A 128 15.69 -17.06 3.65
C GLU A 128 14.94 -17.42 2.36
N GLU A 129 14.59 -18.70 2.20
CA GLU A 129 13.95 -19.27 1.00
C GLU A 129 12.81 -20.22 1.37
N GLN A 130 11.65 -20.11 0.70
CA GLN A 130 10.56 -21.09 0.79
C GLN A 130 10.63 -22.11 -0.35
N ASN A 131 10.80 -23.37 0.02
CA ASN A 131 10.81 -24.46 -0.95
C ASN A 131 9.41 -25.02 -1.26
N ASP A 132 8.45 -24.83 -0.34
CA ASP A 132 7.12 -25.46 -0.40
C ASP A 132 5.99 -24.44 -0.65
N VAL A 133 6.23 -23.49 -1.56
CA VAL A 133 5.23 -22.47 -1.91
C VAL A 133 4.13 -23.06 -2.78
N LYS A 134 2.90 -23.04 -2.27
CA LYS A 134 1.71 -23.45 -3.01
C LYS A 134 1.25 -22.32 -3.93
N GLN A 135 1.01 -22.64 -5.20
CA GLN A 135 0.42 -21.72 -6.17
C GLN A 135 -1.00 -22.14 -6.51
N LEU A 136 -1.97 -21.29 -6.22
CA LEU A 136 -3.35 -21.47 -6.64
C LEU A 136 -3.61 -20.59 -7.86
N LYS A 137 -3.76 -21.23 -9.01
CA LYS A 137 -4.01 -20.61 -10.31
C LYS A 137 -5.46 -20.83 -10.71
N ASP A 138 -5.96 -19.99 -11.61
CA ASP A 138 -7.27 -20.13 -12.25
C ASP A 138 -8.48 -20.16 -11.29
N LEU A 139 -8.29 -19.79 -10.01
CA LEU A 139 -9.37 -19.60 -9.05
C LEU A 139 -10.20 -18.35 -9.38
N LEU A 140 -9.52 -17.35 -9.95
CA LEU A 140 -10.07 -16.11 -10.43
C LEU A 140 -10.13 -16.13 -11.97
N PRO A 141 -11.14 -15.47 -12.59
CA PRO A 141 -11.13 -15.28 -14.03
C PRO A 141 -9.92 -14.44 -14.46
N LYS A 142 -9.61 -14.45 -15.75
CA LYS A 142 -8.53 -13.59 -16.28
C LYS A 142 -8.85 -12.12 -16.03
N GLY A 143 -7.90 -11.40 -15.47
CA GLY A 143 -8.00 -9.98 -15.15
C GLY A 143 -6.74 -9.47 -14.46
N GLU A 144 -6.80 -8.21 -14.05
CA GLU A 144 -5.81 -7.52 -13.23
C GLU A 144 -6.40 -7.25 -11.84
N TYR A 145 -5.73 -7.74 -10.80
CA TYR A 145 -6.20 -7.73 -9.41
C TYR A 145 -5.22 -6.99 -8.53
N GLU A 146 -5.68 -6.03 -7.73
CA GLU A 146 -4.78 -5.10 -7.01
C GLU A 146 -5.16 -4.88 -5.54
N GLY A 147 -5.89 -5.84 -4.95
CA GLY A 147 -6.18 -5.77 -3.53
C GLY A 147 -6.53 -7.13 -2.95
N LEU A 148 -6.00 -7.42 -1.77
CA LEU A 148 -6.19 -8.64 -1.02
C LEU A 148 -6.46 -8.30 0.44
N TYR A 149 -7.46 -8.92 1.04
CA TYR A 149 -7.69 -8.78 2.47
C TYR A 149 -8.19 -10.09 3.06
N ALA A 150 -7.62 -10.52 4.17
CA ALA A 150 -8.18 -11.60 4.97
C ALA A 150 -8.94 -11.08 6.17
N ASP A 151 -10.15 -11.57 6.34
CA ASP A 151 -10.88 -11.53 7.60
C ASP A 151 -10.66 -12.87 8.30
N GLU A 152 -9.67 -12.92 9.21
CA GLU A 152 -9.35 -14.14 9.97
C GLU A 152 -10.53 -14.61 10.81
N SER A 153 -11.31 -13.68 11.38
CA SER A 153 -12.45 -14.03 12.25
C SER A 153 -13.59 -14.71 11.50
N ALA A 154 -13.79 -14.33 10.23
CA ALA A 154 -14.80 -14.90 9.36
C ALA A 154 -14.26 -15.99 8.43
N HIS A 155 -12.95 -16.28 8.49
CA HIS A 155 -12.23 -17.13 7.54
C HIS A 155 -12.52 -16.77 6.07
N LYS A 156 -12.47 -15.48 5.75
CA LYS A 156 -12.77 -14.98 4.40
C LYS A 156 -11.56 -14.29 3.76
N LEU A 157 -11.38 -14.53 2.47
CA LEU A 157 -10.42 -13.85 1.63
C LEU A 157 -11.16 -12.99 0.61
N TYR A 158 -10.91 -11.69 0.63
CA TYR A 158 -11.48 -10.70 -0.27
C TYR A 158 -10.44 -10.30 -1.29
N VAL A 159 -10.85 -10.19 -2.56
CA VAL A 159 -9.96 -9.81 -3.65
C VAL A 159 -10.63 -8.78 -4.53
N LEU A 160 -9.92 -7.69 -4.83
CA LEU A 160 -10.43 -6.61 -5.66
C LEU A 160 -9.85 -6.69 -7.07
N CYS A 161 -10.73 -6.62 -8.06
CA CYS A 161 -10.33 -6.57 -9.45
C CYS A 161 -10.29 -5.12 -9.95
N LYS A 162 -9.14 -4.73 -10.50
CA LYS A 162 -8.96 -3.45 -11.20
C LYS A 162 -9.53 -3.52 -12.61
N ASN A 163 -9.25 -4.59 -13.35
CA ASN A 163 -9.69 -4.77 -14.73
C ASN A 163 -9.96 -6.25 -15.04
N CYS A 164 -11.24 -6.63 -15.05
CA CYS A 164 -11.69 -8.01 -15.31
C CYS A 164 -12.59 -8.10 -16.54
N GLY A 165 -12.56 -7.08 -17.39
CA GLY A 165 -13.35 -7.04 -18.61
C GLY A 165 -14.82 -6.66 -18.41
N ALA A 166 -15.18 -6.03 -17.29
CA ALA A 166 -16.50 -5.43 -17.14
C ALA A 166 -16.53 -4.09 -17.89
N LYS A 167 -17.56 -3.87 -18.70
CA LYS A 167 -17.56 -2.85 -19.79
C LYS A 167 -17.69 -1.39 -19.35
N LYS A 168 -17.26 -0.94 -18.15
CA LYS A 168 -17.37 0.49 -17.76
C LYS A 168 -16.19 0.98 -16.92
N SER A 169 -15.42 1.89 -17.50
CA SER A 169 -14.14 2.48 -17.05
C SER A 169 -14.12 3.18 -15.68
N ASP A 170 -15.24 3.31 -14.98
CA ASP A 170 -15.37 4.19 -13.80
C ASP A 170 -15.87 3.44 -12.55
N LYS A 171 -15.81 2.10 -12.54
CA LYS A 171 -16.22 1.26 -11.42
C LYS A 171 -15.20 0.14 -11.19
N ILE A 172 -15.06 -0.29 -9.94
CA ILE A 172 -14.39 -1.56 -9.62
C ILE A 172 -15.07 -2.64 -10.45
N ASP A 173 -14.30 -3.33 -11.30
CA ASP A 173 -14.80 -4.30 -12.28
C ASP A 173 -15.35 -5.57 -11.61
N GLY A 174 -15.03 -5.77 -10.33
CA GLY A 174 -15.59 -6.80 -9.46
C GLY A 174 -14.78 -6.99 -8.19
N GLY A 175 -15.34 -7.77 -7.28
CA GLY A 175 -14.63 -8.29 -6.11
C GLY A 175 -15.05 -9.74 -5.87
N TYR A 176 -14.13 -10.53 -5.37
CA TYR A 176 -14.34 -11.95 -5.08
C TYR A 176 -14.19 -12.18 -3.59
N ILE A 177 -15.02 -13.06 -3.04
CA ILE A 177 -14.95 -13.49 -1.64
C ILE A 177 -14.85 -15.00 -1.65
N PHE A 178 -13.79 -15.52 -1.04
CA PHE A 178 -13.60 -16.94 -0.81
C PHE A 178 -13.77 -17.23 0.67
N THR A 179 -14.44 -18.32 1.00
CA THR A 179 -14.37 -18.90 2.34
C THR A 179 -13.18 -19.83 2.36
N ALA A 180 -12.26 -19.61 3.29
CA ALA A 180 -11.15 -20.52 3.54
C ALA A 180 -11.62 -21.56 4.55
N ASP A 181 -12.22 -22.64 4.05
CA ASP A 181 -12.55 -23.78 4.89
C ASP A 181 -11.24 -24.35 5.47
N GLY A 182 -11.16 -24.44 6.80
CA GLY A 182 -10.02 -25.00 7.51
C GLY A 182 -9.92 -26.50 7.26
N ASP A 183 -9.16 -26.84 6.22
CA ASP A 183 -8.72 -28.17 5.77
C ASP A 183 -9.78 -29.26 5.54
N SER A 184 -9.49 -30.05 4.50
CA SER A 184 -9.50 -31.50 4.64
C SER A 184 -8.20 -32.07 4.12
#